data_AF-A0A433PXD6-F1
#
_entry.id   AF-A0A433PXD6-F1
#
_cell.length_a   1.000
_cell.length_b   1.000
_cell.length_c   1.000
_cell.angle_alpha   90.00
_cell.angle_beta   90.00
_cell.angle_gamma   90.00
#
_symmetry.space_group_name_H-M   'P 1'
#
loop_
_entity.id
_entity.type
_entity.pdbx_description
1 polymer ?
#
loop_
_entity_poly.entity_id
_entity_poly.type
_entity_poly.pdbx_seq_one_letter_code
_entity_poly.pdbx_strand_id
1 'polypeptide(L)'
;MTPPPVGDEEFQQLGGDKEKTNVGEVVYRDASRVLTRMWNYRDSDVTKIVDGTDGALATRNFMLFVEEVDMEETTQHELEAAMANLAESYGKVFVGDFEWKVFNFDEGNNSVEL
;
A
#
# COMPACT_ATOMS: atom_id res chain seq x y z
N MET A 1 -21.99 4.31 9.28
CA MET A 1 -21.96 4.43 7.81
C MET A 1 -21.57 3.07 7.28
N THR A 2 -22.43 2.40 6.51
CA THR A 2 -22.13 1.07 5.96
C THR A 2 -21.04 1.21 4.91
N PRO A 3 -19.97 0.40 4.92
CA PRO A 3 -18.96 0.48 3.87
C PRO A 3 -19.63 0.24 2.50
N PRO A 4 -19.23 0.98 1.45
CA PRO A 4 -19.79 0.77 0.13
C PRO A 4 -19.55 -0.68 -0.32
N PRO A 5 -20.44 -1.23 -1.17
CA PRO A 5 -20.24 -2.55 -1.77
C PRO A 5 -18.84 -2.62 -2.39
N VAL A 6 -18.14 -3.73 -2.20
CA VAL A 6 -16.81 -3.98 -2.79
C VAL A 6 -17.01 -4.36 -4.26
N GLY A 7 -16.42 -3.58 -5.18
CA GLY A 7 -16.57 -3.73 -6.63
C GLY A 7 -17.26 -2.54 -7.31
N ASP A 8 -16.99 -2.38 -8.61
CA ASP A 8 -17.47 -1.27 -9.48
C ASP A 8 -16.96 0.14 -9.09
N GLU A 9 -15.95 0.22 -8.21
CA GLU A 9 -15.32 1.47 -7.81
C GLU A 9 -14.38 1.98 -8.91
N GLU A 10 -14.41 3.29 -9.17
CA GLU A 10 -13.53 3.92 -10.16
C GLU A 10 -12.05 3.83 -9.72
N PHE A 11 -11.20 3.41 -10.65
CA PHE A 11 -9.77 3.28 -10.44
C PHE A 11 -9.00 3.84 -11.64
N GLN A 12 -8.13 4.81 -11.38
CA GLN A 12 -7.22 5.35 -12.40
C GLN A 12 -5.87 4.65 -12.25
N GLN A 13 -5.52 3.76 -13.18
CA GLN A 13 -4.25 3.02 -13.11
C GLN A 13 -3.06 3.96 -13.28
N LEU A 14 -1.98 3.69 -12.54
CA LEU A 14 -0.68 4.34 -12.71
C LEU A 14 -0.18 4.22 -14.15
N GLY A 15 -0.08 5.37 -14.83
CA GLY A 15 0.35 5.44 -16.24
C GLY A 15 -0.57 4.74 -17.24
N GLY A 16 -1.81 4.40 -16.84
CA GLY A 16 -2.76 3.65 -17.66
C GLY A 16 -4.12 4.34 -17.80
N ASP A 17 -5.11 3.56 -18.22
CA ASP A 17 -6.48 4.02 -18.42
C ASP A 17 -7.32 3.94 -17.13
N LYS A 18 -8.52 4.50 -17.18
CA LYS A 18 -9.54 4.31 -16.15
C LYS A 18 -10.17 2.93 -16.27
N GLU A 19 -10.34 2.29 -15.14
CA GLU A 19 -10.96 1.00 -15.00
C GLU A 19 -11.81 0.94 -13.71
N LYS A 20 -12.46 -0.21 -13.50
CA LYS A 20 -13.31 -0.45 -12.34
C LYS A 20 -12.84 -1.66 -11.55
N THR A 21 -13.04 -1.63 -10.24
CA THR A 21 -12.77 -2.79 -9.37
C THR A 21 -13.74 -3.92 -9.67
N ASN A 22 -13.29 -5.15 -9.52
CA ASN A 22 -14.14 -6.33 -9.66
C ASN A 22 -14.76 -6.70 -8.31
N VAL A 23 -15.96 -7.29 -8.34
CA VAL A 23 -16.58 -7.83 -7.12
C VAL A 23 -15.70 -8.94 -6.55
N GLY A 24 -15.41 -8.88 -5.25
CA GLY A 24 -14.59 -9.88 -4.54
C GLY A 24 -13.07 -9.66 -4.67
N GLU A 25 -12.64 -8.58 -5.31
CA GLU A 25 -11.23 -8.21 -5.38
C GLU A 25 -10.73 -7.57 -4.08
N VAL A 26 -9.45 -7.78 -3.76
CA VAL A 26 -8.76 -7.09 -2.67
C VAL A 26 -8.35 -5.69 -3.12
N VAL A 27 -8.80 -4.69 -2.37
CA VAL A 27 -8.58 -3.26 -2.64
C VAL A 27 -8.09 -2.53 -1.39
N TYR A 28 -7.16 -1.60 -1.60
CA TYR A 28 -6.63 -0.68 -0.59
C TYR A 28 -7.22 0.68 -0.90
N ARG A 29 -7.87 1.31 0.07
CA ARG A 29 -8.56 2.57 -0.15
C ARG A 29 -8.42 3.51 1.03
N ASP A 30 -8.44 4.80 0.73
CA ASP A 30 -8.71 5.83 1.72
C ASP A 30 -10.23 6.11 1.79
N ALA A 31 -10.63 7.14 2.54
CA ALA A 31 -12.03 7.54 2.67
C ALA A 31 -12.68 8.03 1.36
N SER A 32 -11.89 8.31 0.33
CA SER A 32 -12.30 8.96 -0.92
C SER A 32 -12.15 8.09 -2.16
N ARG A 33 -11.19 7.16 -2.21
CA ARG A 33 -10.85 6.41 -3.43
C ARG A 33 -10.04 5.14 -3.17
N VAL A 34 -10.03 4.26 -4.16
CA VAL A 34 -9.11 3.12 -4.25
C VAL A 34 -7.71 3.62 -4.63
N LEU A 35 -6.72 3.23 -3.84
CA LEU A 35 -5.31 3.57 -4.01
C LEU A 35 -4.56 2.44 -4.72
N THR A 36 -4.88 1.20 -4.36
CA THR A 36 -4.21 0.01 -4.88
C THR A 36 -5.20 -1.16 -4.95
N ARG A 37 -4.98 -2.14 -5.82
CA ARG A 37 -5.82 -3.33 -5.97
C ARG A 37 -5.00 -4.57 -6.33
N MET A 38 -5.64 -5.75 -6.26
CA MET A 38 -5.03 -7.05 -6.59
C MET A 38 -3.78 -7.34 -5.74
N TRP A 39 -3.87 -7.26 -4.40
CA TRP A 39 -2.73 -7.54 -3.51
C TRP A 39 -1.47 -6.72 -3.85
N ASN A 40 -1.64 -5.39 -3.91
CA ASN A 40 -0.57 -4.46 -4.28
C ASN A 40 0.03 -4.65 -5.70
N TYR A 41 -0.60 -5.43 -6.59
CA TYR A 41 -0.12 -5.61 -7.97
C TYR A 41 -0.44 -4.42 -8.89
N ARG A 42 -1.48 -3.65 -8.57
CA ARG A 42 -1.95 -2.51 -9.38
C ARG A 42 -2.13 -1.27 -8.54
N ASP A 43 -1.26 -0.28 -8.75
CA ASP A 43 -1.31 1.05 -8.15
C ASP A 43 -2.12 2.06 -8.96
N SER A 44 -2.76 2.98 -8.26
CA SER A 44 -3.42 4.13 -8.86
C SER A 44 -2.41 5.22 -9.23
N ASP A 45 -2.71 6.04 -10.24
CA ASP A 45 -1.83 7.15 -10.64
C ASP A 45 -1.58 8.16 -9.50
N VAL A 46 -2.50 8.25 -8.54
CA VAL A 46 -2.38 9.16 -7.39
C VAL A 46 -1.36 8.70 -6.35
N THR A 47 -0.95 7.42 -6.34
CA THR A 47 0.05 6.89 -5.39
C THR A 47 1.49 7.05 -5.88
N LYS A 48 1.68 7.63 -7.08
CA LYS A 48 2.98 7.85 -7.71
C LYS A 48 3.92 8.64 -6.79
N ILE A 49 5.11 8.09 -6.58
CA ILE A 49 6.23 8.84 -6.01
C ILE A 49 6.77 9.77 -7.10
N VAL A 50 6.76 11.07 -6.83
CA VAL A 50 7.21 12.10 -7.77
C VAL A 50 8.42 12.83 -7.21
N ASP A 51 9.36 13.14 -8.10
CA ASP A 51 10.55 13.89 -7.75
C ASP A 51 10.26 15.38 -7.53
N GLY A 52 11.24 16.08 -6.95
CA GLY A 52 11.10 17.48 -6.56
C GLY A 52 11.29 18.50 -7.67
N THR A 53 11.32 18.10 -8.94
CA THR A 53 11.49 19.07 -10.05
C THR A 53 10.30 20.03 -10.16
N ASP A 54 9.11 19.60 -9.74
CA ASP A 54 7.97 20.46 -9.43
C ASP A 54 7.77 20.50 -7.90
N GLY A 55 8.30 21.56 -7.26
CA GLY A 55 8.39 21.67 -5.81
C GLY A 55 7.06 21.61 -5.06
N ALA A 56 5.92 21.78 -5.75
CA ALA A 56 4.58 21.65 -5.17
C ALA A 56 4.08 20.20 -5.11
N LEU A 57 4.64 19.29 -5.91
CA LEU A 57 4.17 17.89 -6.00
C LEU A 57 5.12 16.89 -5.37
N ALA A 58 6.36 17.28 -5.10
CA ALA A 58 7.42 16.42 -4.56
C ALA A 58 6.96 15.55 -3.37
N THR A 59 7.11 14.23 -3.49
CA THR A 59 6.85 13.31 -2.38
C THR A 59 7.86 13.55 -1.26
N ARG A 60 7.37 13.76 -0.03
CA ARG A 60 8.19 13.95 1.18
C ARG A 60 8.12 12.79 2.15
N ASN A 61 6.93 12.19 2.24
CA ASN A 61 6.66 11.01 3.04
C ASN A 61 6.00 10.00 2.13
N PHE A 62 6.33 8.73 2.30
CA PHE A 62 5.67 7.63 1.60
C PHE A 62 5.49 6.47 2.58
N MET A 63 4.56 5.60 2.25
CA MET A 63 4.26 4.38 2.99
C MET A 63 4.46 3.21 2.04
N LEU A 64 5.10 2.15 2.53
CA LEU A 64 5.28 0.91 1.78
C LEU A 64 4.51 -0.19 2.49
N PHE A 65 3.80 -0.98 1.68
CA PHE A 65 3.15 -2.20 2.13
C PHE A 65 3.95 -3.39 1.61
N VAL A 66 4.32 -4.28 2.51
CA VAL A 66 4.88 -5.60 2.19
C VAL A 66 3.90 -6.60 2.74
N GLU A 67 3.48 -7.53 1.89
CA GLU A 67 2.44 -8.49 2.21
C GLU A 67 2.92 -9.90 1.97
N GLU A 68 2.45 -10.78 2.83
CA GLU A 68 2.62 -12.22 2.72
C GLU A 68 1.24 -12.84 2.57
N VAL A 69 1.05 -13.60 1.48
CA VAL A 69 -0.25 -14.20 1.14
C VAL A 69 -0.28 -15.70 1.50
N ASP A 70 0.89 -16.29 1.78
CA ASP A 70 1.04 -17.71 2.12
C ASP A 70 1.86 -17.88 3.41
N MET A 71 1.12 -18.00 4.52
CA MET A 71 1.67 -18.10 5.88
C MET A 71 2.34 -19.45 6.18
N GLU A 72 2.35 -20.39 5.24
CA GLU A 72 3.06 -21.67 5.40
C GLU A 72 4.56 -21.55 5.09
N GLU A 73 4.96 -20.56 4.28
CA GLU A 73 6.31 -20.47 3.74
C GLU A 73 7.18 -19.39 4.38
N THR A 74 6.60 -18.28 4.85
CA THR A 74 7.37 -17.21 5.48
C THR A 74 6.88 -16.97 6.91
N THR A 75 7.84 -16.71 7.79
CA THR A 75 7.57 -16.47 9.21
C THR A 75 7.48 -14.97 9.44
N GLN A 76 6.70 -14.56 10.45
CA GLN A 76 6.70 -13.16 10.92
C GLN A 76 8.13 -12.62 11.15
N HIS A 77 9.05 -13.48 11.58
CA HIS A 77 10.46 -13.12 11.77
C HIS A 77 11.17 -12.73 10.47
N GLU A 78 10.91 -13.42 9.36
CA GLU A 78 11.47 -13.10 8.05
C GLU A 78 10.90 -11.80 7.49
N LEU A 79 9.59 -11.55 7.70
CA LEU A 79 8.97 -10.28 7.34
C LEU A 79 9.57 -9.11 8.15
N GLU A 80 9.73 -9.28 9.46
CA GLU A 80 10.38 -8.28 10.32
C GLU A 80 11.83 -8.02 9.89
N ALA A 81 12.59 -9.07 9.56
CA ALA A 81 13.95 -8.94 9.06
C ALA A 81 14.00 -8.22 7.70
N ALA A 82 13.07 -8.52 6.79
CA ALA A 82 12.94 -7.83 5.51
C ALA A 82 12.66 -6.33 5.70
N MET A 83 11.75 -5.97 6.61
CA MET A 83 11.43 -4.57 6.92
C MET A 83 12.62 -3.83 7.54
N ALA A 84 13.36 -4.47 8.45
CA ALA A 84 14.57 -3.88 9.04
C ALA A 84 15.66 -3.64 7.99
N ASN A 85 15.89 -4.62 7.09
CA ASN A 85 16.85 -4.49 5.99
C ASN A 85 16.45 -3.39 5.00
N LEU A 86 15.15 -3.25 4.74
CA LEU A 86 14.61 -2.19 3.89
C LEU A 86 14.84 -0.83 4.53
N ALA A 87 14.51 -0.65 5.80
CA ALA A 87 14.74 0.59 6.53
C ALA A 87 16.23 0.98 6.55
N GLU A 88 17.13 0.03 6.80
CA GLU A 88 18.57 0.26 6.75
C GLU A 88 19.03 0.72 5.35
N SER A 89 18.50 0.08 4.30
CA SER A 89 18.83 0.42 2.92
C SER A 89 18.35 1.83 2.54
N TYR A 90 17.15 2.20 2.97
CA TYR A 90 16.62 3.55 2.75
C TYR A 90 17.39 4.59 3.57
N GLY A 91 17.76 4.30 4.81
CA GLY A 91 18.56 5.20 5.66
C GLY A 91 19.96 5.50 5.12
N LYS A 92 20.48 4.68 4.19
CA LYS A 92 21.74 4.95 3.48
C LYS A 92 21.59 6.02 2.38
N VAL A 93 20.38 6.21 1.86
CA VAL A 93 20.11 7.04 0.68
C VAL A 93 19.30 8.29 1.05
N PHE A 94 18.38 8.17 2.00
CA PHE A 94 17.44 9.21 2.39
C PHE A 94 17.68 9.65 3.82
N VAL A 95 17.43 10.94 4.08
CA VAL A 95 17.40 11.51 5.42
C VAL A 95 15.95 11.57 5.88
N GLY A 96 15.62 10.87 6.96
CA GLY A 96 14.28 10.83 7.52
C GLY A 96 14.14 9.81 8.64
N ASP A 97 12.94 9.78 9.23
CA ASP A 97 12.55 8.78 10.22
C ASP A 97 11.89 7.59 9.51
N PHE A 98 12.17 6.38 10.00
CA PHE A 98 11.64 5.14 9.46
C PHE A 98 10.95 4.37 10.57
N GLU A 99 9.65 4.15 10.41
CA GLU A 99 8.85 3.35 11.30
C GLU A 99 8.14 2.26 10.50
N TRP A 100 8.00 1.08 11.09
CA TRP A 100 7.22 -0.01 10.51
C TRP A 100 6.46 -0.75 11.60
N LYS A 101 5.34 -1.34 11.20
CA LYS A 101 4.50 -2.20 12.04
C LYS A 101 4.11 -3.40 11.19
N VAL A 102 4.06 -4.57 11.84
CA VAL A 102 3.52 -5.79 11.23
C VAL A 102 2.09 -5.95 11.71
N PHE A 103 1.19 -6.20 10.76
CA PHE A 103 -0.23 -6.41 11.02
C PHE A 103 -0.59 -7.83 10.62
N ASN A 104 -1.23 -8.56 11.53
CA ASN A 104 -1.83 -9.85 11.23
C ASN A 104 -3.34 -9.61 11.03
N PHE A 105 -3.80 -9.78 9.79
CA PHE A 105 -5.21 -9.70 9.45
C PHE A 105 -5.82 -11.10 9.56
N ASP A 106 -6.86 -11.24 10.37
CA ASP A 106 -7.68 -12.45 10.48
C ASP A 106 -9.14 -12.11 10.12
N GLU A 107 -10.01 -13.12 10.05
CA GLU A 107 -11.42 -12.93 9.68
C GLU A 107 -12.17 -11.91 10.58
N GLY A 108 -11.63 -11.55 11.75
CA GLY A 108 -12.20 -10.60 12.69
C GLY A 108 -11.61 -9.19 12.63
N ASN A 109 -10.47 -8.98 11.96
CA ASN A 109 -9.76 -7.70 11.95
C ASN A 109 -9.33 -7.33 10.52
N ASN A 110 -10.13 -6.49 9.86
CA ASN A 110 -9.96 -6.11 8.45
C ASN A 110 -9.66 -4.61 8.25
N SER A 111 -9.31 -3.88 9.30
CA SER A 111 -9.00 -2.46 9.23
C SER A 111 -7.91 -2.08 10.22
N VAL A 112 -6.99 -1.22 9.77
CA VAL A 112 -5.91 -0.67 10.59
C VAL A 112 -5.94 0.85 10.46
N GLU A 113 -5.90 1.56 11.59
CA GLU A 113 -5.62 3.00 11.63
C GLU A 113 -4.12 3.21 11.83
N LEU A 114 -3.52 4.04 10.98
CA LEU A 114 -2.07 4.31 10.93
C LEU A 114 -1.73 5.66 11.53
#